data_AF-A0A8B9BHG2-F1
#
_entry.id   AF-A0A8B9BHG2-F1
#
_cell.length_a   1.000
_cell.length_b   1.000
_cell.length_c   1.000
_cell.angle_alpha   90.00
_cell.angle_beta   90.00
_cell.angle_gamma   90.00
#
_symmetry.space_group_name_H-M   'P 1'
#
loop_
_entity.id
_entity.type
_entity.pdbx_description
1 polymer ?
#
loop_
_entity_poly.entity_id
_entity_poly.type
_entity_poly.pdbx_seq_one_letter_code
_entity_poly.pdbx_strand_id
1 'polypeptide(L)'
;YPPEERGDLLVFLSGVAEIGAVQEAAQVYAAHTQRWIVLPLHSTLSVGEQDKVFDVPPPGVRKCILATNIAETSVTIDGVRFVLDSGEASPASGGSLLLPPFWISRASAEQRKGRAGRTGPGVCYRLYAESDYDAFSPYPVPEIQRVALDALVLQVKSMGLGDPRTFPFLEPPPAASLETAVRYLREQGALDEAEELTICISLVYIYYVYNDILLYMLIHLYIVYLLWIYDILLFTQYMYIPSIYTTYTMISYCIYSIYISLVYILHIYNFILLYALYTYIPSMHIFHIYIYS
;
A
#
# COMPACT_ATOMS: atom_id res chain seq x y z
N TYR A 1 35.92 -7.48 16.50
CA TYR A 1 35.64 -8.53 15.52
C TYR A 1 36.76 -8.58 14.49
N PRO A 2 37.27 -9.76 14.15
CA PRO A 2 38.32 -9.93 13.15
C PRO A 2 37.95 -9.23 11.83
N PRO A 3 38.92 -8.65 11.09
CA PRO A 3 38.67 -8.02 9.78
C PRO A 3 38.07 -8.97 8.75
N GLU A 4 38.30 -10.27 8.94
CA GLU A 4 37.98 -11.36 8.02
C GLU A 4 36.53 -11.87 8.19
N GLU A 5 35.92 -11.58 9.34
CA GLU A 5 34.53 -11.92 9.61
C GLU A 5 33.58 -10.79 9.18
N ARG A 6 32.58 -11.16 8.37
CA ARG A 6 31.45 -10.30 8.05
C ARG A 6 30.54 -10.13 9.26
N GLY A 7 30.07 -8.90 9.45
CA GLY A 7 29.16 -8.54 10.51
C GLY A 7 28.69 -7.12 10.30
N ASP A 8 27.60 -6.99 9.56
CA ASP A 8 26.97 -5.71 9.30
C ASP A 8 26.22 -5.22 10.55
N LEU A 9 26.11 -3.90 10.65
CA LEU A 9 25.41 -3.21 11.73
C LEU A 9 24.05 -2.75 11.24
N LEU A 10 22.99 -3.12 11.95
CA LEU A 10 21.64 -2.60 11.78
C LEU A 10 21.30 -1.71 12.97
N VAL A 11 20.93 -0.47 12.71
CA VAL A 11 20.55 0.52 13.72
C VAL A 11 19.07 0.83 13.57
N PHE A 12 18.29 0.60 14.63
CA PHE A 12 16.90 1.04 14.70
C PHE A 12 16.82 2.45 15.26
N LEU A 13 16.20 3.35 14.48
CA LEU A 13 15.96 4.74 14.81
C LEU A 13 14.45 5.05 14.69
N SER A 14 14.01 6.13 15.34
CA SER A 14 12.60 6.50 15.42
C SER A 14 12.03 6.96 14.07
N GLY A 15 12.79 7.72 13.27
CA GLY A 15 12.30 8.26 12.00
C GLY A 15 13.38 8.78 11.06
N VAL A 16 12.92 9.42 9.98
CA VAL A 16 13.78 9.92 8.88
C VAL A 16 14.71 11.04 9.36
N ALA A 17 14.25 11.89 10.28
CA ALA A 17 15.05 13.00 10.80
C ALA A 17 16.27 12.47 11.59
N GLU A 18 16.04 11.48 12.45
CA GLU A 18 17.07 10.82 13.25
C GLU A 18 18.02 10.00 12.36
N ILE A 19 17.49 9.31 11.36
CA ILE A 19 18.31 8.63 10.34
C ILE A 19 19.27 9.62 9.68
N GLY A 20 18.77 10.78 9.23
CA GLY A 20 19.59 11.81 8.59
C GLY A 20 20.71 12.33 9.50
N ALA A 21 20.40 12.64 10.76
CA ALA A 21 21.38 13.14 11.72
C ALA A 21 22.49 12.10 12.02
N VAL A 22 22.11 10.84 12.24
CA VAL A 22 23.08 9.76 12.48
C VAL A 22 23.88 9.46 11.21
N GLN A 23 23.25 9.53 10.03
CA GLN A 23 23.89 9.28 8.75
C GLN A 23 25.01 10.28 8.48
N GLU A 24 24.79 11.57 8.73
CA GLU A 24 25.81 12.61 8.54
C GLU A 24 27.07 12.32 9.38
N ALA A 25 26.90 12.06 10.67
CA ALA A 25 28.00 11.72 11.57
C ALA A 25 28.69 10.40 11.17
N ALA A 26 27.91 9.37 10.79
CA ALA A 26 28.45 8.08 10.38
C ALA A 26 29.22 8.17 9.05
N GLN A 27 28.79 9.03 8.11
CA GLN A 27 29.46 9.24 6.84
C GLN A 27 30.84 9.90 7.02
N VAL A 28 30.98 10.84 7.96
CA VAL A 28 32.29 11.43 8.30
C VAL A 28 33.26 10.32 8.76
N TYR A 29 32.81 9.47 9.68
CA TYR A 29 33.61 8.33 10.16
C TYR A 29 33.93 7.31 9.05
N ALA A 30 32.96 7.02 8.19
CA ALA A 30 33.14 6.13 7.04
C ALA A 30 34.15 6.69 6.04
N ALA A 31 34.15 8.01 5.79
CA ALA A 31 35.11 8.67 4.92
C ALA A 31 36.54 8.58 5.45
N HIS A 32 36.74 8.66 6.77
CA HIS A 32 38.06 8.51 7.38
C HIS A 32 38.58 7.07 7.35
N THR A 33 37.70 6.09 7.58
CA THR A 33 38.11 4.69 7.71
C THR A 33 38.09 3.92 6.40
N GLN A 34 37.24 4.31 5.44
CA GLN A 34 37.00 3.61 4.16
C GLN A 34 36.57 2.14 4.34
N ARG A 35 36.01 1.80 5.51
CA ARG A 35 35.60 0.42 5.87
C ARG A 35 34.10 0.24 6.06
N TRP A 36 33.32 1.30 5.84
CA TRP A 36 31.89 1.31 6.10
C TRP A 36 31.11 1.88 4.92
N ILE A 37 30.00 1.23 4.58
CA ILE A 37 28.98 1.75 3.67
C ILE A 37 27.75 2.07 4.52
N VAL A 38 27.39 3.35 4.61
CA VAL A 38 26.24 3.82 5.40
C VAL A 38 25.01 3.91 4.50
N LEU A 39 23.94 3.20 4.86
CA LEU A 39 22.72 3.09 4.06
C LEU A 39 21.48 3.43 4.90
N PRO A 40 20.65 4.41 4.50
CA PRO A 40 19.35 4.63 5.13
C PRO A 40 18.33 3.57 4.65
N LEU A 41 17.36 3.25 5.51
CA LEU A 41 16.25 2.35 5.18
C LEU A 41 14.95 2.81 5.87
N HIS A 42 14.10 3.50 5.11
CA HIS A 42 12.78 3.97 5.55
C HIS A 42 11.76 3.98 4.40
N SER A 43 10.48 4.06 4.73
CA SER A 43 9.37 3.90 3.78
C SER A 43 9.32 4.94 2.65
N THR A 44 9.91 6.13 2.84
CA THR A 44 9.92 7.18 1.81
C THR A 44 11.01 7.02 0.76
N LEU A 45 11.91 6.04 0.89
CA LEU A 45 12.91 5.73 -0.13
C LEU A 45 12.28 5.04 -1.34
N SER A 46 12.83 5.31 -2.53
CA SER A 46 12.46 4.55 -3.73
C SER A 46 12.86 3.07 -3.60
N VAL A 47 12.18 2.18 -4.32
CA VAL A 47 12.45 0.73 -4.29
C VAL A 47 13.94 0.43 -4.57
N GLY A 48 14.51 1.06 -5.60
CA GLY A 48 15.92 0.87 -5.94
C GLY A 48 16.91 1.40 -4.89
N GLU A 49 16.50 2.33 -4.02
CA GLU A 49 17.32 2.75 -2.88
C GLU A 49 17.21 1.78 -1.70
N GLN A 50 16.01 1.26 -1.44
CA GLN A 50 15.81 0.22 -0.43
C GLN A 50 16.59 -1.04 -0.79
N ASP A 51 16.64 -1.40 -2.07
CA ASP A 51 17.32 -2.62 -2.53
C ASP A 51 18.84 -2.65 -2.26
N LYS A 52 19.47 -1.47 -2.14
CA LYS A 52 20.92 -1.35 -1.85
C LYS A 52 21.32 -2.03 -0.54
N VAL A 53 20.39 -2.19 0.41
CA VAL A 53 20.69 -2.87 1.67
C VAL A 53 20.95 -4.37 1.49
N PHE A 54 20.49 -4.97 0.39
CA PHE A 54 20.73 -6.37 0.05
C PHE A 54 22.05 -6.60 -0.68
N ASP A 55 22.68 -5.54 -1.20
CA ASP A 55 23.93 -5.66 -1.91
C ASP A 55 25.05 -6.20 -1.03
N VAL A 56 25.93 -6.97 -1.67
CA VAL A 56 27.07 -7.60 -1.01
C VAL A 56 28.23 -6.59 -0.93
N PRO A 57 28.71 -6.20 0.27
CA PRO A 57 29.77 -5.22 0.38
C PRO A 57 31.12 -5.82 -0.08
N PRO A 58 32.05 -4.99 -0.60
CA PRO A 58 33.40 -5.41 -0.95
C PRO A 58 34.15 -6.07 0.23
N PRO A 59 35.16 -6.92 -0.04
CA PRO A 59 35.98 -7.52 1.02
C PRO A 59 36.61 -6.47 1.95
N GLY A 60 36.55 -6.71 3.26
CA GLY A 60 37.10 -5.79 4.27
C GLY A 60 36.22 -4.58 4.64
N VAL A 61 35.07 -4.42 3.96
CA VAL A 61 34.07 -3.37 4.17
C VAL A 61 32.80 -3.96 4.79
N ARG A 62 32.10 -3.17 5.61
CA ARG A 62 30.85 -3.55 6.28
C ARG A 62 29.74 -2.55 5.98
N LYS A 63 28.49 -2.99 6.06
CA LYS A 63 27.33 -2.12 5.98
C LYS A 63 26.93 -1.61 7.37
N CYS A 64 26.57 -0.33 7.44
CA CYS A 64 25.87 0.29 8.55
C CYS A 64 24.51 0.74 8.04
N ILE A 65 23.47 0.04 8.44
CA ILE A 65 22.11 0.22 7.93
C ILE A 65 21.32 0.96 8.99
N LEU A 66 20.86 2.16 8.67
CA LEU A 66 20.10 3.04 9.55
C LEU A 66 18.62 2.92 9.19
N ALA A 67 17.84 2.22 10.01
CA ALA A 67 16.51 1.79 9.64
C ALA A 67 15.44 2.25 10.64
N THR A 68 14.21 2.44 10.14
CA THR A 68 13.01 2.46 10.99
C THR A 68 12.53 1.04 11.30
N ASN A 69 11.32 0.90 11.85
CA ASN A 69 10.64 -0.37 12.06
C ASN A 69 10.41 -1.20 10.78
N ILE A 70 10.66 -0.67 9.58
CA ILE A 70 10.60 -1.45 8.33
C ILE A 70 11.52 -2.68 8.35
N ALA A 71 12.66 -2.60 9.05
CA ALA A 71 13.57 -3.72 9.22
C ALA A 71 13.15 -4.69 10.34
N GLU A 72 12.11 -4.38 11.11
CA GLU A 72 11.65 -5.19 12.25
C GLU A 72 10.93 -6.45 11.80
N THR A 73 10.10 -6.39 10.76
CA THR A 73 9.31 -7.52 10.22
C THR A 73 9.50 -7.72 8.72
N SER A 74 9.45 -6.65 7.93
CA SER A 74 9.27 -6.71 6.47
C SER A 74 10.51 -7.11 5.66
N VAL A 75 11.71 -7.03 6.24
CA VAL A 75 12.95 -7.19 5.47
C VAL A 75 13.89 -8.22 6.10
N THR A 76 14.47 -9.07 5.25
CA THR A 76 15.54 -10.01 5.61
C THR A 76 16.86 -9.51 5.05
N ILE A 77 17.66 -8.86 5.89
CA ILE A 77 19.00 -8.40 5.50
C ILE A 77 20.02 -9.43 5.97
N ASP A 78 20.65 -10.12 5.02
CA ASP A 78 21.70 -11.08 5.32
C ASP A 78 22.99 -10.38 5.76
N GLY A 79 23.77 -11.06 6.61
CA GLY A 79 25.07 -10.57 7.08
C GLY A 79 25.02 -9.63 8.29
N VAL A 80 23.82 -9.26 8.77
CA VAL A 80 23.66 -8.50 10.01
C VAL A 80 24.08 -9.35 11.20
N ARG A 81 24.99 -8.80 12.02
CA ARG A 81 25.52 -9.45 13.22
C ARG A 81 25.48 -8.54 14.45
N PHE A 82 25.37 -7.24 14.22
CA PHE A 82 25.20 -6.24 15.27
C PHE A 82 23.88 -5.53 15.06
N VAL A 83 23.11 -5.44 16.13
CA VAL A 83 21.93 -4.59 16.19
C VAL A 83 22.16 -3.50 17.23
N LEU A 84 21.84 -2.27 16.90
CA LEU A 84 21.75 -1.15 17.82
C LEU A 84 20.29 -0.70 17.86
N ASP A 85 19.67 -0.75 19.03
CA ASP A 85 18.24 -0.45 19.19
C ASP A 85 18.06 0.80 20.06
N SER A 86 17.50 1.87 19.48
CA SER A 86 17.17 3.09 20.23
C SER A 86 16.02 2.89 21.23
N GLY A 87 15.18 1.86 21.02
CA GLY A 87 13.99 1.62 21.84
C GLY A 87 12.77 2.45 21.43
N GLU A 88 12.89 3.30 20.41
CA GLU A 88 11.81 4.16 19.95
C GLU A 88 11.33 3.77 18.55
N ALA A 89 10.09 4.14 18.26
CA ALA A 89 9.51 4.11 16.93
C ALA A 89 8.63 5.36 16.74
N SER A 90 8.65 5.91 15.55
CA SER A 90 7.62 6.87 15.13
C SER A 90 6.51 6.11 14.40
N PRO A 91 5.23 6.46 14.60
CA PRO A 91 4.18 5.89 13.77
C PRO A 91 4.39 6.28 12.30
N ALA A 92 3.96 5.40 11.38
CA ALA A 92 3.97 5.73 9.97
C ALA A 92 3.17 7.03 9.77
N SER A 93 3.79 8.03 9.14
CA SER A 93 3.17 9.31 8.82
C SER A 93 2.16 9.12 7.68
N GLY A 94 1.04 8.47 7.98
CA GLY A 94 -0.07 8.28 7.06
C GLY A 94 -0.95 9.53 6.91
N GLY A 95 -0.69 10.62 7.66
CA GLY A 95 -1.47 11.85 7.56
C GLY A 95 -0.78 13.15 7.96
N SER A 96 -1.52 14.26 7.90
CA SER A 96 -1.03 15.64 8.04
C SER A 96 -0.46 16.01 9.42
N LEU A 97 -0.42 15.08 10.38
CA LEU A 97 0.07 15.31 11.74
C LEU A 97 1.26 14.40 12.02
N LEU A 98 2.41 15.03 12.28
CA LEU A 98 3.58 14.35 12.83
C LEU A 98 3.26 13.95 14.27
N LEU A 99 3.10 12.66 14.50
CA LEU A 99 2.98 12.12 15.85
C LEU A 99 4.38 11.98 16.46
N PRO A 100 4.53 12.25 17.77
CA PRO A 100 5.81 12.10 18.43
C PRO A 100 6.24 10.63 18.48
N PRO A 101 7.56 10.36 18.53
CA PRO A 101 8.06 9.01 18.74
C PRO A 101 7.59 8.46 20.10
N PHE A 102 7.45 7.14 20.16
CA PHE A 102 7.03 6.41 21.35
C PHE A 102 7.92 5.20 21.61
N TRP A 103 7.95 4.76 22.88
CA TRP A 103 8.66 3.56 23.29
C TRP A 103 8.04 2.30 22.70
N ILE A 104 8.90 1.41 22.18
CA ILE A 104 8.46 0.14 21.61
C ILE A 104 7.99 -0.84 22.68
N SER A 105 7.33 -1.92 22.23
CA SER A 105 6.99 -3.04 23.12
C SER A 105 8.20 -3.94 23.38
N ARG A 106 8.16 -4.74 24.45
CA ARG A 106 9.15 -5.80 24.69
C ARG A 106 9.18 -6.82 23.56
N ALA A 107 8.03 -7.19 23.01
CA ALA A 107 7.95 -8.06 21.84
C ALA A 107 8.71 -7.47 20.64
N SER A 108 8.54 -6.18 20.35
CA SER A 108 9.29 -5.48 19.29
C SER A 108 10.78 -5.45 19.56
N ALA A 109 11.20 -5.15 20.79
CA ALA A 109 12.61 -5.17 21.19
C ALA A 109 13.25 -6.57 21.03
N GLU A 110 12.50 -7.65 21.29
CA GLU A 110 12.96 -9.02 21.02
C GLU A 110 13.04 -9.34 19.52
N GLN A 111 12.09 -8.86 18.71
CA GLN A 111 12.15 -8.99 17.24
C GLN A 111 13.38 -8.28 16.66
N ARG A 112 13.63 -7.03 17.10
CA ARG A 112 14.82 -6.25 16.70
C ARG A 112 16.11 -6.96 17.08
N LYS A 113 16.22 -7.47 18.32
CA LYS A 113 17.35 -8.31 18.77
C LYS A 113 17.53 -9.55 17.90
N GLY A 114 16.43 -10.20 17.50
CA GLY A 114 16.45 -11.37 16.63
C GLY A 114 17.10 -11.14 15.26
N ARG A 115 17.19 -9.88 14.80
CA ARG A 115 17.86 -9.53 13.54
C ARG A 115 19.37 -9.77 13.56
N ALA A 116 20.01 -9.76 14.73
CA ALA A 116 21.44 -10.05 14.87
C ALA A 116 21.79 -11.54 14.74
N GLY A 117 20.82 -12.44 14.93
CA GLY A 117 21.06 -13.87 15.13
C GLY A 117 20.83 -14.77 13.91
N ARG A 118 20.56 -14.21 12.72
CA ARG A 118 20.10 -15.01 11.58
C ARG A 118 21.21 -15.81 10.89
N THR A 119 22.42 -15.25 10.82
CA THR A 119 23.55 -15.83 10.09
C THR A 119 24.65 -16.37 11.01
N GLY A 120 24.47 -16.26 12.33
CA GLY A 120 25.42 -16.73 13.34
C GLY A 120 25.26 -15.96 14.67
N PRO A 121 26.18 -16.19 15.64
CA PRO A 121 26.16 -15.47 16.91
C PRO A 121 26.29 -13.96 16.70
N GLY A 122 25.28 -13.21 17.13
CA GLY A 122 25.23 -11.75 17.03
C GLY A 122 25.09 -11.06 18.38
N VAL A 123 25.21 -9.73 18.38
CA VAL A 123 25.09 -8.89 19.58
C VAL A 123 24.05 -7.80 19.33
N CYS A 124 23.15 -7.60 20.29
CA CYS A 124 22.21 -6.49 20.29
C CYS A 124 22.58 -5.52 21.42
N TYR A 125 22.79 -4.26 21.05
CA TYR A 125 23.03 -3.14 21.96
C TYR A 125 21.75 -2.33 22.08
N ARG A 126 21.24 -2.18 23.30
CA ARG A 126 20.04 -1.39 23.60
C ARG A 126 20.46 -0.06 24.21
N LEU A 127 19.93 1.04 23.70
CA LEU A 127 20.27 2.41 24.16
C LEU A 127 19.30 2.92 25.25
N TYR A 128 18.79 2.01 26.07
CA TYR A 128 17.84 2.28 27.15
C TYR A 128 18.20 1.40 28.35
N ALA A 129 17.80 1.83 29.56
CA ALA A 129 18.11 1.08 30.77
C ALA A 129 17.26 -0.20 30.85
N GLU A 130 17.74 -1.18 31.60
CA GLU A 130 16.99 -2.43 31.86
C GLU A 130 15.65 -2.13 32.55
N SER A 131 15.61 -1.15 33.45
CA SER A 131 14.37 -0.69 34.08
C SER A 131 13.35 -0.12 33.09
N ASP A 132 13.81 0.57 32.04
CA ASP A 132 12.92 1.10 31.01
C ASP A 132 12.35 -0.03 30.16
N TYR A 133 13.20 -1.00 29.79
CA TYR A 133 12.77 -2.22 29.09
C TYR A 133 11.71 -3.00 29.89
N ASP A 134 11.89 -3.12 31.21
CA ASP A 134 10.92 -3.79 32.09
C ASP A 134 9.59 -3.03 32.19
N ALA A 135 9.62 -1.70 32.02
CA ALA A 135 8.44 -0.85 31.99
C ALA A 135 7.72 -0.84 30.63
N PHE A 136 8.35 -1.30 29.54
CA PHE A 136 7.72 -1.36 28.22
C PHE A 136 6.51 -2.31 28.22
N SER A 137 5.52 -1.97 27.39
CA SER A 137 4.36 -2.85 27.19
C SER A 137 4.83 -4.22 26.67
N PRO A 138 4.20 -5.33 27.10
CA PRO A 138 4.61 -6.67 26.66
C PRO A 138 4.45 -6.84 25.14
N TYR A 139 3.38 -6.29 24.58
CA TYR A 139 3.02 -6.40 23.16
C TYR A 139 2.69 -5.03 22.58
N PRO A 140 2.83 -4.83 21.26
CA PRO A 140 2.34 -3.63 20.60
C PRO A 140 0.81 -3.59 20.68
N VAL A 141 0.25 -2.39 20.82
CA VAL A 141 -1.21 -2.22 20.71
C VAL A 141 -1.61 -2.55 19.26
N PRO A 142 -2.68 -3.35 19.05
CA PRO A 142 -3.13 -3.76 17.72
C PRO A 142 -3.40 -2.57 16.80
N GLU A 143 -3.06 -2.70 15.52
CA GLU A 143 -3.21 -1.64 14.52
C GLU A 143 -4.66 -1.13 14.41
N ILE A 144 -5.63 -2.06 14.43
CA ILE A 144 -7.08 -1.78 14.42
C ILE A 144 -7.54 -0.86 15.58
N GLN A 145 -6.75 -0.73 16.64
CA GLN A 145 -7.06 0.16 17.77
C GLN A 145 -6.37 1.53 17.68
N ARG A 146 -5.49 1.73 16.69
CA ARG A 146 -4.61 2.91 16.60
C ARG A 146 -4.81 3.73 15.32
N VAL A 147 -5.36 3.13 14.26
CA VAL A 147 -5.54 3.78 12.95
C VAL A 147 -6.96 4.30 12.74
N ALA A 148 -7.12 5.20 11.78
CA ALA A 148 -8.43 5.61 11.30
C ALA A 148 -9.12 4.41 10.60
N LEU A 149 -10.41 4.23 10.86
CA LEU A 149 -11.13 3.00 10.48
C LEU A 149 -11.95 3.15 9.19
N ASP A 150 -11.77 4.24 8.45
CA ASP A 150 -12.56 4.54 7.24
C ASP A 150 -12.41 3.44 6.18
N ALA A 151 -11.18 3.04 5.90
CA ALA A 151 -10.88 1.97 4.95
C ALA A 151 -11.46 0.62 5.40
N LEU A 152 -11.38 0.32 6.70
CA LEU A 152 -11.93 -0.91 7.28
C LEU A 152 -13.46 -0.94 7.16
N VAL A 153 -14.14 0.15 7.49
CA VAL A 153 -15.61 0.27 7.39
C VAL A 153 -16.05 0.07 5.95
N LEU A 154 -15.39 0.72 4.99
CA LEU A 154 -15.67 0.52 3.56
C LEU A 154 -15.46 -0.93 3.12
N GLN A 155 -14.40 -1.60 3.60
CA GLN A 155 -14.12 -2.98 3.28
C GLN A 155 -15.18 -3.95 3.81
N VAL A 156 -15.60 -3.79 5.06
CA VAL A 156 -16.64 -4.63 5.67
C VAL A 156 -17.96 -4.47 4.90
N LYS A 157 -18.35 -3.23 4.61
CA LYS A 157 -19.57 -2.92 3.86
C LYS A 157 -19.52 -3.42 2.41
N SER A 158 -18.39 -3.29 1.73
CA SER A 158 -18.26 -3.67 0.31
C SER A 158 -18.26 -5.19 0.11
N MET A 159 -17.77 -5.93 1.09
CA MET A 159 -17.88 -7.40 1.14
C MET A 159 -19.29 -7.88 1.54
N GLY A 160 -20.22 -6.98 1.86
CA GLY A 160 -21.57 -7.34 2.30
C GLY A 160 -21.60 -8.03 3.66
N LEU A 161 -20.60 -7.78 4.51
CA LEU A 161 -20.45 -8.44 5.83
C LEU A 161 -21.33 -7.80 6.92
N GLY A 162 -22.18 -6.83 6.56
CA GLY A 162 -23.14 -6.19 7.45
C GLY A 162 -22.59 -4.96 8.17
N ASP A 163 -23.10 -4.70 9.38
CA ASP A 163 -22.70 -3.56 10.20
C ASP A 163 -21.32 -3.82 10.85
N PRO A 164 -20.30 -3.00 10.55
CA PRO A 164 -18.97 -3.08 11.17
C PRO A 164 -19.00 -3.11 12.71
N ARG A 165 -20.02 -2.53 13.35
CA ARG A 165 -20.15 -2.53 14.83
C ARG A 165 -20.46 -3.91 15.40
N THR A 166 -21.08 -4.77 14.61
CA THR A 166 -21.47 -6.14 14.99
C THR A 166 -20.53 -7.20 14.43
N PHE A 167 -19.54 -6.78 13.64
CA PHE A 167 -18.60 -7.68 13.00
C PHE A 167 -17.69 -8.35 14.04
N PRO A 168 -17.49 -9.69 13.99
CA PRO A 168 -16.75 -10.43 15.00
C PRO A 168 -15.23 -10.31 14.79
N PHE A 169 -14.66 -9.15 15.13
CA PHE A 169 -13.21 -8.95 15.12
C PHE A 169 -12.49 -9.80 16.18
N LEU A 170 -11.29 -10.28 15.87
CA LEU A 170 -10.42 -10.96 16.85
C LEU A 170 -10.08 -10.05 18.03
N GLU A 171 -9.71 -8.81 17.73
CA GLU A 171 -9.48 -7.74 18.70
C GLU A 171 -10.33 -6.54 18.26
N PRO A 172 -11.42 -6.22 18.98
CA PRO A 172 -12.35 -5.20 18.52
C PRO A 172 -11.71 -3.79 18.59
N PRO A 173 -11.96 -2.95 17.57
CA PRO A 173 -11.61 -1.53 17.62
C PRO A 173 -12.42 -0.78 18.70
N PRO A 174 -11.95 0.40 19.15
CA PRO A 174 -12.73 1.28 20.00
C PRO A 174 -14.03 1.71 19.31
N ALA A 175 -15.16 1.55 19.99
CA ALA A 175 -16.47 1.92 19.44
C ALA A 175 -16.54 3.38 18.98
N ALA A 176 -15.93 4.30 19.74
CA ALA A 176 -15.88 5.71 19.38
C ALA A 176 -15.14 5.99 18.06
N SER A 177 -14.06 5.25 17.77
CA SER A 177 -13.32 5.35 16.52
C SER A 177 -14.16 4.85 15.34
N LEU A 178 -14.92 3.76 15.56
CA LEU A 178 -15.81 3.20 14.55
C LEU A 178 -16.94 4.16 14.19
N GLU A 179 -17.60 4.75 15.20
CA GLU A 179 -18.65 5.75 14.97
C GLU A 179 -18.12 7.00 14.28
N THR A 180 -16.87 7.38 14.58
CA THR A 180 -16.23 8.52 13.92
C THR A 180 -15.99 8.21 12.44
N ALA A 181 -15.51 7.01 12.10
CA ALA A 181 -15.30 6.59 10.72
C ALA A 181 -16.61 6.49 9.92
N VAL A 182 -17.66 5.89 10.49
CA VAL A 182 -18.97 5.80 9.83
C VAL A 182 -19.55 7.19 9.55
N ARG A 183 -19.48 8.09 10.54
CA ARG A 183 -19.94 9.47 10.37
C ARG A 183 -19.14 10.21 9.29
N TYR A 184 -17.81 10.09 9.32
CA TYR A 184 -16.94 10.69 8.32
C TYR A 184 -17.30 10.20 6.91
N LEU A 185 -17.48 8.89 6.72
CA LEU A 185 -17.85 8.32 5.43
C LEU A 185 -19.24 8.76 4.94
N ARG A 186 -20.20 8.98 5.85
CA ARG A 186 -21.49 9.59 5.50
C ARG A 186 -21.33 11.04 5.06
N GLU A 187 -20.55 11.83 5.78
CA GLU A 187 -20.26 13.23 5.42
C GLU A 187 -19.55 13.35 4.06
N GLN A 188 -18.71 12.37 3.70
CA GLN A 188 -18.07 12.28 2.38
C GLN A 188 -18.99 11.70 1.29
N GLY A 189 -20.22 11.29 1.60
CA GLY A 189 -21.16 10.68 0.64
C GLY A 189 -20.78 9.25 0.21
N ALA A 190 -19.87 8.60 0.94
CA ALA A 190 -19.50 7.21 0.69
C ALA A 190 -20.56 6.23 1.20
N LEU A 191 -21.21 6.59 2.30
CA LEU A 191 -22.35 5.89 2.87
C LEU A 191 -23.61 6.77 2.77
N ASP A 192 -24.76 6.16 2.53
CA ASP A 192 -26.06 6.84 2.55
C ASP A 192 -26.63 6.99 3.97
N GLU A 193 -27.86 7.50 4.09
CA GLU A 193 -28.56 7.67 5.37
C GLU A 193 -28.85 6.35 6.09
N ALA A 194 -28.93 5.23 5.36
CA ALA A 194 -29.07 3.88 5.90
C ALA A 194 -27.70 3.23 6.21
N GLU A 195 -26.61 3.98 6.08
CA GLU A 195 -25.22 3.51 6.21
C GLU A 195 -24.86 2.42 5.18
N GLU A 196 -25.53 2.40 4.04
CA GLU A 196 -25.23 1.51 2.93
C GLU A 196 -24.32 2.22 1.91
N LEU A 197 -23.50 1.43 1.21
CA LEU A 197 -22.57 1.97 0.23
C LEU A 197 -23.31 2.64 -0.92
N THR A 198 -22.94 3.87 -1.22
CA THR A 198 -23.48 4.55 -2.40
C THR A 198 -22.98 3.89 -3.69
N ILE A 199 -23.77 3.96 -4.76
CA ILE A 199 -23.46 3.33 -6.06
C ILE A 199 -22.10 3.81 -6.60
N CYS A 200 -21.80 5.11 -6.43
CA CYS A 200 -20.54 5.70 -6.88
C CYS A 200 -19.33 5.05 -6.20
N ILE A 201 -19.39 4.81 -4.90
CA ILE A 201 -18.27 4.25 -4.14
C ILE A 201 -18.22 2.73 -4.27
N SER A 202 -19.35 2.04 -4.41
CA SER A 202 -19.36 0.61 -4.76
C SER A 202 -18.64 0.34 -6.09
N LEU A 203 -18.89 1.15 -7.12
CA LEU A 203 -18.24 1.02 -8.43
C LEU A 203 -16.74 1.35 -8.37
N VAL A 204 -16.39 2.40 -7.62
CA VAL A 204 -14.99 2.78 -7.37
C VAL A 204 -14.27 1.69 -6.57
N TYR A 205 -14.83 1.19 -5.49
CA TYR A 205 -14.18 0.17 -4.66
C TYR A 205 -13.98 -1.16 -5.42
N ILE A 206 -14.95 -1.60 -6.22
CA ILE A 206 -14.78 -2.73 -7.14
C ILE A 206 -13.66 -2.45 -8.14
N TYR A 207 -13.59 -1.24 -8.69
CA TYR A 207 -12.53 -0.81 -9.61
C TYR A 207 -11.13 -0.76 -8.95
N TYR A 208 -11.04 -0.40 -7.67
CA TYR A 208 -9.78 -0.23 -6.95
C TYR A 208 -9.27 -1.51 -6.27
N VAL A 209 -10.14 -2.35 -5.72
CA VAL A 209 -9.76 -3.61 -5.05
C VAL A 209 -9.46 -4.72 -6.05
N TYR A 210 -10.20 -4.78 -7.16
CA TYR A 210 -9.87 -5.68 -8.27
C TYR A 210 -8.90 -4.99 -9.22
N ASN A 211 -7.68 -4.73 -8.74
CA ASN A 211 -6.55 -4.14 -9.43
C ASN A 211 -6.03 -5.03 -10.58
N ASP A 212 -6.92 -5.46 -11.45
CA ASP A 212 -6.66 -6.08 -12.72
C ASP A 212 -7.33 -5.17 -13.76
N ILE A 213 -6.66 -4.06 -14.05
CA ILE A 213 -6.91 -3.27 -15.28
C ILE A 213 -6.97 -4.22 -16.48
N LEU A 214 -6.19 -5.31 -16.46
CA LEU A 214 -6.24 -6.43 -17.39
C LEU A 214 -7.59 -7.15 -17.42
N LEU A 215 -8.19 -7.50 -16.28
CA LEU A 215 -9.51 -8.12 -16.22
C LEU A 215 -10.60 -7.16 -16.72
N TYR A 216 -10.53 -5.88 -16.34
CA TYR A 216 -11.46 -4.88 -16.87
C TYR A 216 -11.29 -4.70 -18.38
N MET A 217 -10.05 -4.59 -18.87
CA MET A 217 -9.75 -4.55 -20.31
C MET A 217 -10.23 -5.81 -21.03
N LEU A 218 -10.06 -7.00 -20.45
CA LEU A 218 -10.49 -8.27 -21.03
C LEU A 218 -12.01 -8.40 -21.05
N ILE A 219 -12.71 -8.03 -19.97
CA ILE A 219 -14.18 -7.99 -19.91
C ILE A 219 -14.71 -6.97 -20.92
N HIS A 220 -14.10 -5.80 -21.00
CA HIS A 220 -14.53 -4.75 -21.93
C HIS A 220 -14.28 -5.17 -23.39
N LEU A 221 -13.11 -5.75 -23.70
CA LEU A 221 -12.79 -6.31 -25.01
C LEU A 221 -13.74 -7.46 -25.38
N TYR A 222 -14.10 -8.30 -24.41
CA TYR A 222 -15.03 -9.40 -24.60
C TYR A 222 -16.46 -8.93 -24.89
N ILE A 223 -16.95 -7.91 -24.16
CA ILE A 223 -18.27 -7.29 -24.42
C ILE A 223 -18.29 -6.66 -25.82
N VAL A 224 -17.23 -5.92 -26.18
CA VAL A 224 -17.10 -5.31 -27.53
C VAL A 224 -17.09 -6.39 -28.61
N TYR A 225 -16.38 -7.50 -28.39
CA TYR A 225 -16.34 -8.64 -29.32
C TYR A 225 -17.71 -9.31 -29.50
N LEU A 226 -18.46 -9.53 -28.42
CA LEU A 226 -19.81 -10.11 -28.49
C LEU A 226 -20.80 -9.22 -29.23
N LEU A 227 -20.76 -7.91 -28.98
CA LEU A 227 -21.60 -6.94 -29.69
C LEU A 227 -21.27 -6.91 -31.19
N TRP A 228 -19.98 -6.98 -31.55
CA TRP A 228 -19.55 -7.05 -32.94
C TRP A 228 -20.02 -8.34 -33.64
N ILE A 229 -19.95 -9.49 -32.97
CA ILE A 229 -20.49 -10.76 -33.49
C ILE A 229 -22.00 -10.65 -33.69
N TYR A 230 -22.72 -10.08 -32.72
CA TYR A 230 -24.16 -9.92 -32.81
C TYR A 230 -24.57 -9.09 -34.04
N ASP A 231 -23.86 -7.99 -34.31
CA ASP A 231 -24.11 -7.16 -35.50
C ASP A 231 -23.85 -7.93 -36.81
N ILE A 232 -22.80 -8.75 -36.88
CA ILE A 232 -22.51 -9.58 -38.06
C ILE A 232 -23.56 -10.68 -38.26
N LEU A 233 -23.97 -11.37 -37.19
CA LEU A 233 -25.00 -12.39 -37.23
C LEU A 233 -26.35 -11.79 -37.65
N LEU A 234 -26.68 -10.63 -37.12
CA LEU A 234 -27.88 -9.90 -37.50
C LEU A 234 -27.82 -9.51 -38.99
N PHE A 235 -26.69 -8.95 -39.47
CA PHE A 235 -26.48 -8.60 -40.87
C PHE A 235 -26.59 -9.81 -41.82
N THR A 236 -25.95 -10.93 -41.47
CA THR A 236 -25.98 -12.16 -42.29
C THR A 236 -27.38 -12.79 -42.32
N GLN A 237 -28.13 -12.73 -41.21
CA GLN A 237 -29.53 -13.13 -41.17
C GLN A 237 -30.40 -12.24 -42.09
N TYR A 238 -30.17 -10.92 -42.09
CA TYR A 238 -30.88 -9.99 -42.99
C TYR A 238 -30.53 -10.20 -44.47
N MET A 239 -29.29 -10.59 -44.80
CA MET A 239 -28.90 -10.91 -46.18
C MET A 239 -29.50 -12.23 -46.71
N TYR A 240 -29.89 -13.16 -45.83
CA TYR A 240 -30.44 -14.46 -46.22
C TYR A 240 -31.96 -14.47 -46.43
N ILE A 241 -32.66 -13.38 -46.11
CA ILE A 241 -34.11 -13.24 -46.31
C ILE A 241 -34.35 -12.81 -47.77
N PRO A 242 -34.85 -13.70 -48.66
CA PRO A 242 -34.98 -13.38 -50.08
C PRO A 242 -36.22 -12.52 -50.27
N SER A 243 -35.96 -11.22 -50.48
CA SER A 243 -36.95 -10.18 -50.77
C SER A 243 -38.03 -9.98 -49.69
N ILE A 244 -38.03 -8.79 -49.09
CA ILE A 244 -39.11 -7.80 -49.12
C ILE A 244 -38.75 -6.76 -48.02
N TYR A 245 -39.01 -5.49 -48.34
CA TYR A 245 -38.87 -4.26 -47.52
C TYR A 245 -37.59 -3.41 -47.71
N THR A 246 -37.61 -2.67 -48.83
CA THR A 246 -37.49 -1.21 -48.96
C THR A 246 -36.35 -0.46 -48.25
N THR A 247 -35.85 0.56 -48.93
CA THR A 247 -34.90 1.62 -48.48
C THR A 247 -35.03 2.01 -47.01
N TYR A 248 -36.23 1.98 -46.44
CA TYR A 248 -36.52 2.25 -45.03
C TYR A 248 -35.82 1.30 -44.04
N THR A 249 -35.76 0.00 -44.34
CA THR A 249 -35.12 -1.00 -43.47
C THR A 249 -33.59 -0.84 -43.48
N MET A 250 -33.03 -0.53 -44.65
CA MET A 250 -31.60 -0.21 -44.81
C MET A 250 -31.24 1.10 -44.11
N ILE A 251 -32.09 2.13 -44.19
CA ILE A 251 -31.90 3.40 -43.48
C ILE A 251 -31.99 3.19 -41.96
N SER A 252 -32.95 2.40 -41.48
CA SER A 252 -33.09 2.10 -40.05
C SER A 252 -31.88 1.31 -39.51
N TYR A 253 -31.33 0.38 -40.29
CA TYR A 253 -30.08 -0.31 -39.96
C TYR A 253 -28.88 0.64 -39.95
N CYS A 254 -28.75 1.52 -40.95
CA CYS A 254 -27.69 2.53 -40.96
C CYS A 254 -27.78 3.47 -39.75
N ILE A 255 -28.99 3.89 -39.36
CA ILE A 255 -29.20 4.73 -38.17
C ILE A 255 -28.83 3.96 -36.90
N TYR A 256 -29.22 2.68 -36.79
CA TYR A 256 -28.87 1.85 -35.65
C TYR A 256 -27.35 1.61 -35.55
N SER A 257 -26.68 1.35 -36.68
CA SER A 257 -25.23 1.17 -36.76
C SER A 257 -24.47 2.47 -36.44
N ILE A 258 -24.96 3.62 -36.89
CA ILE A 258 -24.41 4.95 -36.53
C ILE A 258 -24.63 5.22 -35.03
N TYR A 259 -25.80 4.89 -34.48
CA TYR A 259 -26.09 5.03 -33.06
C TYR A 259 -25.13 4.20 -32.20
N ILE A 260 -24.92 2.93 -32.54
CA ILE A 260 -23.95 2.06 -31.85
C ILE A 260 -22.52 2.60 -32.01
N SER A 261 -22.15 3.07 -33.19
CA SER A 261 -20.83 3.69 -33.42
C SER A 261 -20.63 4.96 -32.60
N LEU A 262 -21.66 5.78 -32.43
CA LEU A 262 -21.65 6.96 -31.55
C LEU A 262 -21.54 6.59 -30.07
N VAL A 263 -22.27 5.56 -29.63
CA VAL A 263 -22.15 4.99 -28.28
C VAL A 263 -20.73 4.47 -28.04
N TYR A 264 -20.14 3.80 -29.03
CA TYR A 264 -18.76 3.32 -28.99
C TYR A 264 -17.74 4.47 -28.87
N ILE A 265 -17.89 5.53 -29.65
CA ILE A 265 -17.06 6.75 -29.56
C ILE A 265 -17.22 7.42 -28.19
N LEU A 266 -18.44 7.49 -27.65
CA LEU A 266 -18.69 8.07 -26.33
C LEU A 266 -18.05 7.24 -25.20
N HIS A 267 -18.05 5.91 -25.33
CA HIS A 267 -17.37 5.02 -24.39
C HIS A 267 -15.85 5.13 -24.48
N ILE A 268 -15.28 5.20 -25.69
CA ILE A 268 -13.84 5.46 -25.88
C ILE A 268 -13.46 6.83 -25.30
N TYR A 269 -14.27 7.86 -25.53
CA TYR A 269 -14.04 9.19 -24.99
C TYR A 269 -14.05 9.18 -23.46
N ASN A 270 -15.06 8.54 -22.84
CA ASN A 270 -15.11 8.36 -21.38
C ASN A 270 -13.91 7.57 -20.85
N PHE A 271 -13.45 6.54 -21.57
CA PHE A 271 -12.25 5.78 -21.22
C PHE A 271 -10.98 6.63 -21.28
N ILE A 272 -10.80 7.43 -22.33
CA ILE A 272 -9.68 8.38 -22.47
C ILE A 272 -9.74 9.45 -21.37
N LEU A 273 -10.93 9.95 -21.04
CA LEU A 273 -11.12 10.93 -19.97
C LEU A 273 -10.80 10.34 -18.60
N LEU A 274 -11.22 9.10 -18.31
CA LEU A 274 -10.85 8.37 -17.09
C LEU A 274 -9.35 8.12 -17.01
N TYR A 275 -8.73 7.69 -18.12
CA TYR A 275 -7.29 7.48 -18.21
C TYR A 275 -6.51 8.78 -18.02
N ALA A 276 -6.99 9.89 -18.59
CA ALA A 276 -6.41 11.21 -18.40
C ALA A 276 -6.56 11.71 -16.95
N LEU A 277 -7.74 11.51 -16.32
CA LEU A 277 -7.95 11.78 -14.89
C LEU A 277 -7.02 10.94 -14.00
N TYR A 278 -6.79 9.68 -14.36
CA TYR A 278 -5.84 8.78 -13.69
C TYR A 278 -4.37 9.25 -13.84
N THR A 279 -4.01 9.77 -15.01
CA THR A 279 -2.62 10.19 -15.31
C THR A 279 -2.29 11.61 -14.83
N TYR A 280 -3.29 12.51 -14.74
CA TYR A 280 -3.10 13.95 -14.47
C TYR A 280 -3.65 14.44 -13.12
N ILE A 281 -4.17 13.58 -12.25
CA ILE A 281 -4.51 13.93 -10.86
C ILE A 281 -3.48 13.29 -9.93
N PRO A 282 -2.36 13.99 -9.62
CA PRO A 282 -1.36 13.48 -8.67
C PRO A 282 -1.91 13.36 -7.26
N SER A 283 -3.01 14.07 -6.95
CA SER A 283 -3.64 14.07 -5.63
C SER A 283 -4.42 12.79 -5.30
N MET A 284 -4.69 11.90 -6.26
CA MET A 284 -5.28 10.58 -5.99
C MET A 284 -4.24 9.52 -5.59
N HIS A 285 -2.95 9.75 -5.86
CA HIS A 285 -1.88 8.97 -5.23
C HIS A 285 -1.79 9.21 -3.72
N ILE A 286 -2.34 10.31 -3.20
CA ILE A 286 -2.40 10.57 -1.76
C ILE A 286 -3.36 9.58 -1.07
N PHE A 287 -4.43 9.14 -1.74
CA PHE A 287 -5.30 8.07 -1.24
C PHE A 287 -4.63 6.69 -1.26
N HIS A 288 -3.59 6.50 -2.08
CA HIS A 288 -2.77 5.29 -2.11
C HIS A 288 -1.86 5.16 -0.88
N ILE A 289 -1.64 6.24 -0.12
CA ILE A 289 -0.89 6.22 1.15
C ILE A 289 -1.85 5.91 2.31
N TYR A 290 -3.08 6.42 2.30
CA TYR A 290 -4.02 6.25 3.43
C TYR A 290 -4.63 4.84 3.57
N ILE A 291 -4.56 3.98 2.53
CA ILE A 291 -5.17 2.64 2.56
C ILE A 291 -4.12 1.52 2.77
N TYR A 292 -2.82 1.79 2.56
CA TYR A 292 -1.76 0.78 2.62
C TYR A 292 -0.50 1.18 3.42
N SER A 293 -0.62 2.10 4.38
CA SER A 293 0.45 2.36 5.38
C SER A 293 -0.13 2.58 6.77
#